data_AF-A0AAV4JU83-F1
#
_entry.id   AF-A0AAV4JU83-F1
#
_cell.length_a   1.000
_cell.length_b   1.000
_cell.length_c   1.000
_cell.angle_alpha   90.00
_cell.angle_beta   90.00
_cell.angle_gamma   90.00
#
_symmetry.space_group_name_H-M   'P 1'
#
loop_
_entity.id
_entity.type
_entity.pdbx_description
1 polymer ?
#
loop_
_entity_poly.entity_id
_entity_poly.type
_entity_poly.pdbx_seq_one_letter_code
_entity_poly.pdbx_strand_id
1 'polypeptide(L)'
;MSLRSTKRRCQTSSYVKNSIVIHRGFYDANLFVAQTTQPKVAPMSTSKCHKENRRQVCNHWTARFYYHTPVAFYSSGKVEKDPADTAKAGAGVLDKNGQIRMMSSSGIRIRTPEIEGVGVVRTRYPIMPVHGEGSPVWKELNALKEMSMHMNRYASLYEERPGQMTSNDSNSDLDGIVHYQLSLTYMDPPGEHSHDFFLNKEEVDELKRGVHIMVTTSLDLGHEHELELVYRHNRVKILRCDKLSACWDGHGNFAKEVQF
;
A
#
# COMPACT_ATOMS: atom_id res chain seq x y z
N MET A 1 -30.39 41.54 18.05
CA MET A 1 -29.69 40.25 18.23
C MET A 1 -28.49 40.20 17.29
N SER A 2 -27.29 40.24 17.86
CA SER A 2 -26.01 40.34 17.15
C SER A 2 -25.35 38.96 17.13
N LEU A 3 -25.10 38.39 15.94
CA LEU A 3 -24.40 37.13 15.77
C LEU A 3 -22.91 37.40 15.50
N ARG A 4 -22.08 37.15 16.51
CA ARG A 4 -20.61 37.21 16.42
C ARG A 4 -20.09 35.93 15.74
N SER A 5 -19.50 36.07 14.56
CA SER A 5 -18.70 35.03 13.91
C SER A 5 -17.26 35.07 14.44
N THR A 6 -16.88 34.11 15.26
CA THR A 6 -15.51 33.88 15.75
C THR A 6 -14.63 33.27 14.65
N LYS A 7 -13.88 34.10 13.92
CA LYS A 7 -12.76 33.63 13.08
C LYS A 7 -11.62 33.15 13.98
N ARG A 8 -11.39 31.84 14.06
CA ARG A 8 -10.16 31.28 14.63
C ARG A 8 -8.99 31.66 13.72
N ARG A 9 -8.02 32.32 14.33
CA ARG A 9 -6.78 32.85 13.77
C ARG A 9 -5.81 31.67 13.61
N CYS A 10 -5.50 31.27 12.38
CA CYS A 10 -4.37 30.38 12.11
C CYS A 10 -3.09 31.21 12.28
N GLN A 11 -2.37 31.01 13.39
CA GLN A 11 -1.08 31.64 13.63
C GLN A 11 -0.01 30.90 12.80
N THR A 12 0.48 31.54 11.74
CA THR A 12 1.70 31.09 11.06
C THR A 12 2.91 31.64 11.83
N SER A 13 3.55 30.78 12.63
CA SER A 13 4.79 31.10 13.33
C SER A 13 5.99 31.00 12.37
N SER A 14 6.60 32.16 12.14
CA SER A 14 8.02 32.49 12.05
C SER A 14 9.05 31.45 11.53
N TYR A 15 9.72 31.88 10.44
CA TYR A 15 11.16 31.77 10.20
C TYR A 15 11.82 30.38 10.15
N VAL A 16 12.01 29.88 8.92
CA VAL A 16 13.27 29.23 8.52
C VAL A 16 13.76 29.89 7.23
N LYS A 17 14.78 30.75 7.36
CA LYS A 17 15.65 31.13 6.24
C LYS A 17 16.53 29.91 5.95
N ASN A 18 16.21 29.18 4.90
CA ASN A 18 17.18 28.50 4.06
C ASN A 18 16.59 28.49 2.66
N SER A 19 17.33 29.04 1.71
CA SER A 19 16.97 29.13 0.31
C SER A 19 16.70 27.73 -0.25
N ILE A 20 15.42 27.33 -0.28
CA ILE A 20 15.00 26.19 -1.09
C ILE A 20 15.09 26.68 -2.53
N VAL A 21 16.23 26.46 -3.17
CA VAL A 21 16.29 26.45 -4.63
C VAL A 21 15.54 25.19 -5.04
N ILE A 22 14.24 25.32 -5.25
CA ILE A 22 13.48 24.25 -5.89
C ILE A 22 13.90 24.30 -7.37
N HIS A 23 14.89 23.49 -7.75
CA HIS A 23 15.17 23.21 -9.15
C HIS A 23 13.99 22.41 -9.73
N ARG A 24 12.85 23.05 -10.01
CA ARG A 24 11.71 22.45 -10.74
C ARG A 24 11.90 22.54 -12.24
N GLY A 25 13.05 22.12 -12.71
CA GLY A 25 13.33 22.05 -14.14
C GLY A 25 14.71 21.49 -14.36
N PHE A 26 14.77 20.30 -14.95
CA PHE A 26 15.96 19.86 -15.64
C PHE A 26 16.15 20.81 -16.82
N TYR A 27 17.13 21.72 -16.72
CA TYR A 27 17.63 22.43 -17.88
C TYR A 27 18.53 21.44 -18.64
N ASP A 28 17.91 20.66 -19.51
CA ASP A 28 18.62 19.84 -20.48
C ASP A 28 18.54 20.56 -21.82
N ALA A 29 19.71 20.86 -22.41
CA ALA A 29 19.81 21.51 -23.71
C ALA A 29 19.14 20.70 -24.83
N ASN A 30 18.88 19.41 -24.61
CA ASN A 30 18.26 18.50 -25.55
C ASN A 30 16.75 18.29 -25.28
N LEU A 31 16.19 18.91 -24.23
CA LEU A 31 14.76 18.80 -23.92
C LEU A 31 13.97 19.90 -24.64
N PHE A 32 13.13 19.50 -25.60
CA PHE A 32 12.26 20.42 -26.32
C PHE A 32 10.99 20.68 -25.52
N VAL A 33 10.86 21.92 -25.06
CA VAL A 33 9.70 22.41 -24.32
C VAL A 33 8.89 23.32 -25.21
N ALA A 34 7.63 22.97 -25.46
CA ALA A 34 6.72 23.82 -26.21
C ALA A 34 5.78 24.56 -25.26
N GLN A 35 5.76 25.89 -25.31
CA GLN A 35 4.72 26.67 -24.65
C GLN A 35 3.41 26.56 -25.44
N THR A 36 2.29 26.34 -24.75
CA THR A 36 0.98 26.13 -25.37
C THR A 36 -0.10 26.98 -24.72
N THR A 37 -1.20 27.22 -25.44
CA THR A 37 -2.40 27.87 -24.92
C THR A 37 -3.53 26.87 -24.64
N GLN A 38 -3.31 25.57 -24.93
CA GLN A 38 -4.35 24.56 -24.79
C GLN A 38 -4.87 24.45 -23.35
N PRO A 39 -6.18 24.59 -23.11
CA PRO A 39 -6.76 24.61 -21.76
C PRO A 39 -6.63 23.26 -21.03
N LYS A 40 -6.41 22.16 -21.77
CA LYS A 40 -6.21 20.81 -21.22
C LYS A 40 -4.84 20.59 -20.59
N VAL A 41 -3.88 21.49 -20.83
CA VAL A 41 -2.53 21.40 -20.23
C VAL A 41 -2.52 22.23 -18.95
N ALA A 42 -2.08 21.61 -17.85
CA ALA A 42 -2.01 22.26 -16.55
C ALA A 42 -1.06 23.47 -16.62
N PRO A 43 -1.49 24.67 -16.16
CA PRO A 43 -0.64 25.84 -16.13
C PRO A 43 0.37 25.78 -14.99
N MET A 44 1.54 26.34 -15.24
CA MET A 44 2.52 26.69 -14.21
C MET A 44 2.49 28.21 -14.03
N SER A 45 2.21 28.64 -12.81
CA SER A 45 2.17 30.05 -12.44
C SER A 45 3.32 30.38 -11.51
N THR A 46 4.03 31.46 -11.80
CA THR A 46 5.06 32.03 -10.93
C THR A 46 4.66 33.45 -10.56
N SER A 47 4.97 33.84 -9.33
CA SER A 47 4.77 35.22 -8.87
C SER A 47 6.08 35.78 -8.36
N LYS A 48 6.40 37.01 -8.78
CA LYS A 48 7.52 37.77 -8.22
C LYS A 48 6.96 39.00 -7.55
N CYS A 49 7.08 39.02 -6.24
CA CYS A 49 6.71 40.18 -5.44
C CYS A 49 7.96 40.98 -5.08
N HIS A 50 7.86 42.30 -5.14
CA HIS A 50 8.85 43.22 -4.65
C HIS A 50 8.19 44.33 -3.84
N LYS A 51 8.95 45.00 -2.98
CA LYS A 51 8.46 46.12 -2.19
C LYS A 51 8.75 47.43 -2.93
N GLU A 52 7.71 48.20 -3.17
CA GLU A 52 7.78 49.54 -3.73
C GLU A 52 7.05 50.49 -2.76
N ASN A 53 7.75 51.49 -2.22
CA ASN A 53 7.19 52.45 -1.25
C ASN A 53 6.40 51.81 -0.08
N ARG A 54 6.97 50.76 0.54
CA ARG A 54 6.36 49.96 1.62
C ARG A 54 5.07 49.20 1.24
N ARG A 55 4.68 49.21 -0.04
CA ARG A 55 3.61 48.36 -0.59
C ARG A 55 4.22 47.16 -1.31
N GLN A 56 3.59 46.00 -1.17
CA GLN A 56 4.01 44.78 -1.86
C GLN A 56 3.34 44.75 -3.24
N VAL A 57 4.14 44.85 -4.30
CA VAL A 57 3.69 44.77 -5.69
C VAL A 57 4.10 43.40 -6.22
N CYS A 58 3.11 42.62 -6.67
CA CYS A 58 3.31 41.26 -7.18
C CYS A 58 2.96 41.18 -8.66
N ASN A 59 3.90 40.68 -9.46
CA ASN A 59 3.68 40.31 -10.85
C ASN A 59 3.46 38.81 -10.95
N HIS A 60 2.41 38.41 -11.67
CA HIS A 60 2.04 37.01 -11.88
C HIS A 60 2.25 36.63 -13.34
N TRP A 61 2.97 35.54 -13.59
CA TRP A 61 3.12 34.95 -14.92
C TRP A 61 2.54 33.55 -14.91
N THR A 62 1.72 33.25 -15.90
CA THR A 62 1.16 31.92 -16.09
C THR A 62 1.51 31.43 -17.48
N ALA A 63 2.16 30.29 -17.56
CA ALA A 63 2.49 29.64 -18.82
C ALA A 63 2.13 28.15 -18.75
N ARG A 64 1.75 27.57 -19.89
CA ARG A 64 1.55 26.12 -20.01
C ARG A 64 2.67 25.59 -20.88
N PHE A 65 3.35 24.57 -20.40
CA PHE A 65 4.43 23.92 -21.13
C PHE A 65 4.07 22.45 -21.33
N TYR A 66 4.35 21.93 -22.51
CA TYR A 66 4.26 20.51 -22.80
C TYR A 66 5.61 20.03 -23.33
N TYR A 67 6.08 18.91 -22.81
CA TYR A 67 7.36 18.32 -23.17
C TYR A 67 7.18 17.38 -24.35
N HIS A 68 7.99 17.54 -25.38
CA HIS A 68 7.94 16.73 -26.59
C HIS A 68 9.35 16.23 -26.90
N THR A 69 9.47 14.96 -27.28
CA THR A 69 10.76 14.41 -27.70
C THR A 69 10.83 14.49 -29.22
N PRO A 70 11.89 15.06 -29.83
CA PRO A 70 12.05 15.04 -31.28
C PRO A 70 11.96 13.62 -31.82
N VAL A 71 11.32 13.45 -32.98
CA VAL A 71 11.26 12.12 -33.61
C VAL A 71 12.66 11.58 -33.90
N ALA A 72 13.60 12.46 -34.27
CA ALA A 72 14.99 12.11 -34.58
C ALA A 72 15.80 11.57 -33.38
N PHE A 73 15.30 11.71 -32.15
CA PHE A 73 15.93 11.08 -30.98
C PHE A 73 15.80 9.56 -31.02
N TYR A 74 14.76 9.05 -31.68
CA TYR A 74 14.52 7.62 -31.84
C TYR A 74 14.97 7.18 -33.23
N SER A 75 15.75 6.10 -33.30
CA SER A 75 16.18 5.50 -34.57
C SER A 75 15.03 4.78 -35.29
N SER A 76 14.03 4.30 -34.55
CA SER A 76 12.80 3.75 -35.10
C SER A 76 11.55 4.32 -34.41
N GLY A 77 10.51 4.63 -35.19
CA GLY A 77 9.26 5.19 -34.70
C GLY A 77 8.24 4.16 -34.20
N LYS A 78 8.59 2.87 -34.18
CA LYS A 78 7.65 1.77 -33.99
C LYS A 78 8.00 0.99 -32.73
N VAL A 79 7.13 1.06 -31.74
CA VAL A 79 7.08 0.13 -30.61
C VAL A 79 5.72 -0.55 -30.67
N GLU A 80 5.68 -1.84 -30.34
CA GLU A 80 4.42 -2.55 -30.11
C GLU A 80 3.60 -1.80 -29.06
N LYS A 81 2.38 -1.42 -29.41
CA LYS A 81 1.55 -0.54 -28.58
C LYS A 81 0.96 -1.34 -27.43
N ASP A 82 1.30 -0.96 -26.20
CA ASP A 82 0.72 -1.56 -25.00
C ASP A 82 -0.58 -0.81 -24.59
N PRO A 83 -1.61 -1.50 -24.06
CA PRO A 83 -2.80 -0.84 -23.51
C PRO A 83 -2.51 0.23 -22.44
N ALA A 84 -1.38 0.14 -21.73
CA ALA A 84 -0.95 1.12 -20.74
C ALA A 84 -0.17 2.31 -21.33
N ASP A 85 0.13 2.29 -22.64
CA ASP A 85 0.80 3.40 -23.32
C ASP A 85 -0.18 4.54 -23.57
N THR A 86 0.08 5.71 -22.96
CA THR A 86 -0.72 6.93 -23.17
C THR A 86 -0.16 7.83 -24.26
N ALA A 87 0.97 7.42 -24.85
CA ALA A 87 1.63 8.10 -25.95
C ALA A 87 0.70 8.17 -27.18
N LYS A 88 0.41 9.39 -27.66
CA LYS A 88 -0.43 9.64 -28.85
C LYS A 88 0.43 9.81 -30.11
N ALA A 89 -0.23 9.86 -31.26
CA ALA A 89 0.41 10.21 -32.53
C ALA A 89 1.23 11.52 -32.40
N GLY A 90 2.37 11.57 -33.08
CA GLY A 90 3.30 12.71 -33.02
C GLY A 90 2.65 14.03 -33.44
N ALA A 91 3.17 15.14 -32.90
CA ALA A 91 2.72 16.49 -33.21
C ALA A 91 3.86 17.29 -33.86
N GLY A 92 3.53 18.20 -34.78
CA GLY A 92 4.50 19.15 -35.33
C GLY A 92 4.62 20.39 -34.44
N VAL A 93 5.84 20.82 -34.12
CA VAL A 93 6.12 22.06 -33.39
C VAL A 93 6.95 22.98 -34.28
N LEU A 94 6.61 24.27 -34.32
CA LEU A 94 7.38 25.27 -35.04
C LEU A 94 8.62 25.67 -34.25
N ASP A 95 9.79 25.69 -34.88
CA ASP A 95 11.00 26.25 -34.29
C ASP A 95 11.03 27.79 -34.36
N LYS A 96 12.07 28.41 -33.78
CA LYS A 96 12.24 29.88 -33.74
C LYS A 96 12.30 30.51 -35.14
N ASN A 97 12.64 29.71 -36.16
CA ASN A 97 12.77 30.14 -37.54
C ASN A 97 11.49 29.80 -38.34
N GLY A 98 10.43 29.32 -37.68
CA GLY A 98 9.16 28.95 -38.30
C GLY A 98 9.18 27.62 -39.05
N GLN A 99 10.22 26.79 -38.90
CA GLN A 99 10.27 25.47 -39.53
C GLN A 99 9.56 24.43 -38.66
N ILE A 100 8.78 23.55 -39.30
CA ILE A 100 8.07 22.47 -38.60
C ILE A 100 9.07 21.38 -38.21
N ARG A 101 9.12 21.07 -36.93
CA ARG A 101 9.86 19.94 -36.36
C ARG A 101 8.88 18.90 -35.86
N MET A 102 9.00 17.68 -36.38
CA MET A 102 8.16 16.57 -35.95
C MET A 102 8.58 16.08 -34.57
N MET A 103 7.60 15.98 -33.68
CA MET A 103 7.78 15.53 -32.31
C MET A 103 7.02 14.23 -32.04
N SER A 104 7.64 13.33 -31.29
CA SER A 104 6.96 12.22 -30.64
C SER A 104 6.30 12.69 -29.35
N SER A 105 5.17 12.10 -28.97
CA SER A 105 4.60 12.31 -27.64
C SER A 105 5.55 11.76 -26.58
N SER A 106 5.77 12.51 -25.49
CA SER A 106 6.52 12.12 -24.29
C SER A 106 5.69 11.33 -23.28
N GLY A 107 4.52 10.82 -23.71
CA GLY A 107 3.62 10.05 -22.85
C GLY A 107 4.30 8.82 -22.25
N ILE A 108 3.71 8.29 -21.18
CA ILE A 108 4.23 7.09 -20.55
C ILE A 108 4.19 5.94 -21.56
N ARG A 109 5.33 5.30 -21.76
CA ARG A 109 5.48 4.06 -22.53
C ARG A 109 6.01 2.97 -21.62
N ILE A 110 5.68 1.71 -21.89
CA ILE A 110 6.34 0.58 -21.21
C ILE A 110 7.75 0.38 -21.76
N ARG A 111 7.90 0.50 -23.07
CA ARG A 111 9.18 0.43 -23.79
C ARG A 111 9.33 1.69 -24.65
N THR A 112 10.50 2.31 -24.62
CA THR A 112 10.80 3.40 -25.54
C THR A 112 10.97 2.86 -26.96
N PRO A 113 10.75 3.69 -27.99
CA PRO A 113 11.29 3.40 -29.30
C PRO A 113 12.81 3.29 -29.23
N GLU A 114 13.41 2.68 -30.25
CA GLU A 114 14.83 2.40 -30.26
C GLU A 114 15.61 3.72 -30.22
N ILE A 115 16.58 3.80 -29.34
CA ILE A 115 17.49 4.95 -29.21
C ILE A 115 18.84 4.50 -29.74
N GLU A 116 19.40 5.24 -30.68
CA GLU A 116 20.69 4.92 -31.28
C GLU A 116 21.78 4.77 -30.19
N GLY A 117 22.52 3.65 -30.22
CA GLY A 117 23.56 3.33 -29.24
C GLY A 117 23.07 2.79 -27.89
N VAL A 118 21.78 2.90 -27.57
CA VAL A 118 21.19 2.43 -26.30
C VAL A 118 20.21 1.27 -26.51
N GLY A 119 19.57 1.20 -27.67
CA GLY A 119 18.54 0.22 -27.99
C GLY A 119 17.17 0.59 -27.38
N VAL A 120 16.31 -0.41 -27.22
CA VAL A 120 14.97 -0.24 -26.64
C VAL A 120 15.06 -0.29 -25.11
N VAL A 121 14.71 0.80 -24.44
CA VAL A 121 14.75 0.90 -22.97
C VAL A 121 13.38 0.62 -22.40
N ARG A 122 13.32 -0.27 -21.41
CA ARG A 122 12.11 -0.51 -20.62
C ARG A 122 12.00 0.57 -19.54
N THR A 123 11.06 1.51 -19.70
CA THR A 123 10.82 2.63 -18.78
C THR A 123 9.96 2.24 -17.58
N ARG A 124 9.30 1.09 -17.63
CA ARG A 124 8.49 0.57 -16.52
C ARG A 124 8.77 -0.91 -16.33
N TYR A 125 9.33 -1.31 -15.20
CA TYR A 125 9.34 -2.72 -14.76
C TYR A 125 7.90 -3.26 -14.76
N PRO A 126 7.66 -4.58 -14.91
CA PRO A 126 6.35 -5.12 -14.59
C PRO A 126 6.01 -4.60 -13.21
N ILE A 127 5.02 -3.73 -13.12
CA ILE A 127 4.30 -3.58 -11.88
C ILE A 127 3.75 -4.99 -11.71
N MET A 128 4.34 -5.82 -10.83
CA MET A 128 3.60 -6.96 -10.31
C MET A 128 2.24 -6.39 -9.99
N PRO A 129 1.17 -6.88 -10.64
CA PRO A 129 -0.09 -6.16 -10.64
C PRO A 129 -0.37 -5.74 -9.20
N VAL A 130 -0.44 -4.43 -8.92
CA VAL A 130 -0.94 -3.95 -7.61
C VAL A 130 -2.38 -4.44 -7.43
N HIS A 131 -2.99 -4.89 -8.52
CA HIS A 131 -4.16 -5.74 -8.56
C HIS A 131 -3.92 -7.17 -8.04
N GLY A 132 -2.81 -7.54 -7.42
CA GLY A 132 -2.78 -8.72 -6.56
C GLY A 132 -3.83 -8.51 -5.47
N GLU A 133 -3.59 -7.58 -4.56
CA GLU A 133 -4.53 -7.29 -3.46
C GLU A 133 -5.93 -6.84 -3.94
N GLY A 134 -6.04 -6.27 -5.14
CA GLY A 134 -7.31 -5.84 -5.74
C GLY A 134 -8.04 -6.86 -6.64
N SER A 135 -7.35 -7.84 -7.23
CA SER A 135 -7.96 -8.78 -8.18
C SER A 135 -8.82 -9.79 -7.43
N PRO A 136 -10.07 -10.03 -7.87
CA PRO A 136 -10.90 -11.09 -7.30
C PRO A 136 -10.18 -12.44 -7.39
N VAL A 137 -9.47 -12.72 -8.48
CA VAL A 137 -8.72 -13.98 -8.67
C VAL A 137 -7.62 -14.16 -7.62
N TRP A 138 -6.92 -13.10 -7.24
CA TRP A 138 -5.87 -13.19 -6.22
C TRP A 138 -6.44 -13.30 -4.80
N LYS A 139 -7.59 -12.65 -4.55
CA LYS A 139 -8.34 -12.83 -3.30
C LYS A 139 -8.83 -14.26 -3.17
N GLU A 140 -9.37 -14.84 -4.24
CA GLU A 140 -9.79 -16.24 -4.29
C GLU A 140 -8.61 -17.19 -4.13
N LEU A 141 -7.47 -16.94 -4.78
CA LEU A 141 -6.26 -17.76 -4.62
C LEU A 141 -5.70 -17.72 -3.21
N ASN A 142 -5.64 -16.54 -2.59
CA ASN A 142 -5.21 -16.44 -1.19
C ASN A 142 -6.22 -17.05 -0.23
N ALA A 143 -7.53 -16.89 -0.48
CA ALA A 143 -8.56 -17.55 0.31
C ALA A 143 -8.43 -19.08 0.21
N LEU A 144 -8.19 -19.62 -0.99
CA LEU A 144 -7.97 -21.05 -1.19
C LEU A 144 -6.70 -21.53 -0.46
N LYS A 145 -5.61 -20.77 -0.56
CA LYS A 145 -4.36 -21.06 0.17
C LYS A 145 -4.62 -21.12 1.68
N GLU A 146 -5.30 -20.12 2.22
CA GLU A 146 -5.65 -20.04 3.65
C GLU A 146 -6.55 -21.20 4.07
N MET A 147 -7.59 -21.51 3.30
CA MET A 147 -8.48 -22.64 3.51
C MET A 147 -7.75 -23.99 3.45
N SER A 148 -6.74 -24.12 2.58
CA SER A 148 -5.94 -25.35 2.44
C SER A 148 -4.91 -25.51 3.55
N MET A 149 -4.32 -24.42 4.06
CA MET A 149 -3.34 -24.48 5.14
C MET A 149 -4.01 -24.67 6.50
N HIS A 150 -5.23 -24.15 6.66
CA HIS A 150 -6.01 -24.21 7.88
C HIS A 150 -7.34 -24.94 7.66
N MET A 151 -7.30 -26.16 7.08
CA MET A 151 -8.49 -26.93 6.69
C MET A 151 -9.49 -27.11 7.83
N ASN A 152 -9.03 -27.35 9.06
CA ASN A 152 -9.89 -27.49 10.24
C ASN A 152 -10.58 -26.17 10.62
N ARG A 153 -9.87 -25.04 10.51
CA ARG A 153 -10.41 -23.71 10.83
C ARG A 153 -11.49 -23.27 9.85
N TYR A 154 -11.33 -23.64 8.57
CA TYR A 154 -12.25 -23.30 7.49
C TYR A 154 -13.10 -24.49 7.04
N ALA A 155 -13.21 -25.54 7.87
CA ALA A 155 -13.92 -26.78 7.53
C ALA A 155 -15.38 -26.54 7.13
N SER A 156 -16.00 -25.46 7.65
CA SER A 156 -17.38 -25.04 7.35
C SER A 156 -17.57 -24.44 5.94
N LEU A 157 -16.50 -23.98 5.29
CA LEU A 157 -16.55 -23.42 3.94
C LEU A 157 -16.44 -24.49 2.84
N TYR A 158 -16.08 -25.72 3.20
CA TYR A 158 -16.06 -26.84 2.28
C TYR A 158 -17.45 -27.46 2.15
N GLU A 159 -17.83 -27.87 0.94
CA GLU A 159 -19.08 -28.62 0.71
C GLU A 159 -19.08 -29.95 1.48
N GLU A 160 -17.92 -30.59 1.57
CA GLU A 160 -17.67 -31.78 2.37
C GLU A 160 -16.47 -31.55 3.27
N ARG A 161 -16.63 -31.84 4.57
CA ARG A 161 -15.57 -31.63 5.57
C ARG A 161 -14.31 -32.43 5.18
N PRO A 162 -13.17 -31.76 4.94
CA PRO A 162 -11.93 -32.46 4.65
C PRO A 162 -11.50 -33.23 5.89
N GLY A 163 -11.39 -34.56 5.77
CA GLY A 163 -10.87 -35.41 6.85
C GLY A 163 -11.90 -36.11 7.74
N GLN A 164 -13.22 -35.93 7.52
CA GLN A 164 -14.21 -36.70 8.29
C GLN A 164 -14.54 -38.04 7.60
N MET A 165 -13.94 -39.12 8.12
CA MET A 165 -14.59 -40.43 8.07
C MET A 165 -15.94 -40.29 8.80
N THR A 166 -17.02 -40.41 8.03
CA THR A 166 -18.40 -40.74 8.44
C THR A 166 -18.70 -40.70 9.94
N SER A 167 -19.29 -39.61 10.42
CA SER A 167 -20.24 -39.70 11.51
C SER A 167 -21.22 -38.54 11.41
N ASN A 168 -22.47 -38.90 11.10
CA ASN A 168 -23.63 -38.02 11.11
C ASN A 168 -23.66 -37.18 12.39
N ASP A 169 -23.40 -35.88 12.27
CA ASP A 169 -24.13 -34.92 13.10
C ASP A 169 -24.16 -33.55 12.42
N SER A 170 -25.37 -33.06 12.27
CA SER A 170 -25.74 -31.84 11.55
C SER A 170 -26.15 -30.78 12.57
N ASN A 171 -25.58 -29.57 12.47
CA ASN A 171 -25.89 -28.29 13.15
C ASN A 171 -25.15 -27.91 14.46
N SER A 172 -23.93 -27.33 14.39
CA SER A 172 -23.41 -26.55 15.54
C SER A 172 -22.35 -25.44 15.35
N ASP A 173 -21.80 -25.13 14.17
CA ASP A 173 -20.41 -24.59 14.18
C ASP A 173 -20.21 -23.10 13.85
N LEU A 174 -21.20 -22.24 14.13
CA LEU A 174 -20.96 -20.81 14.37
C LEU A 174 -21.14 -20.43 15.85
N ASP A 175 -21.65 -21.33 16.69
CA ASP A 175 -21.86 -21.15 18.13
C ASP A 175 -20.68 -21.71 18.96
N GLY A 176 -19.60 -22.14 18.29
CA GLY A 176 -18.51 -22.89 18.89
C GLY A 176 -17.14 -22.21 18.91
N ILE A 177 -16.96 -21.04 18.29
CA ILE A 177 -15.66 -20.37 18.27
C ILE A 177 -15.50 -19.52 19.53
N VAL A 178 -14.50 -19.83 20.33
CA VAL A 178 -14.11 -19.12 21.55
C VAL A 178 -12.88 -18.26 21.26
N HIS A 179 -13.00 -16.96 21.50
CA HIS A 179 -11.92 -15.99 21.31
C HIS A 179 -11.07 -15.87 22.58
N TYR A 180 -9.76 -15.97 22.42
CA TYR A 180 -8.79 -15.77 23.46
C TYR A 180 -7.83 -14.62 23.10
N GLN A 181 -7.54 -13.78 24.09
CA GLN A 181 -6.58 -12.69 23.99
C GLN A 181 -5.45 -12.89 25.00
N LEU A 182 -4.22 -12.62 24.58
CA LEU A 182 -3.04 -12.60 25.45
C LEU A 182 -3.02 -11.38 26.36
N SER A 183 -2.18 -11.40 27.40
CA SER A 183 -2.02 -10.26 28.29
C SER A 183 -1.27 -9.13 27.58
N LEU A 184 -1.76 -7.89 27.63
CA LEU A 184 -1.04 -6.72 27.13
C LEU A 184 0.39 -6.66 27.72
N THR A 185 1.40 -6.59 26.84
CA THR A 185 2.80 -6.41 27.22
C THR A 185 3.26 -5.00 26.88
N TYR A 186 4.29 -4.51 27.59
CA TYR A 186 4.95 -3.22 27.36
C TYR A 186 6.45 -3.39 27.10
N MET A 187 6.91 -4.62 26.89
CA MET A 187 8.33 -4.91 26.69
C MET A 187 8.81 -4.33 25.35
N ASP A 188 9.90 -3.57 25.39
CA ASP A 188 10.52 -2.94 24.23
C ASP A 188 11.94 -3.50 24.01
N PRO A 189 12.27 -4.04 22.82
CA PRO A 189 11.40 -4.23 21.66
C PRO A 189 10.38 -5.37 21.87
N PRO A 190 9.15 -5.28 21.32
CA PRO A 190 8.68 -4.34 20.28
C PRO A 190 7.79 -3.18 20.75
N GLY A 191 7.41 -3.11 22.02
CA GLY A 191 6.57 -2.04 22.59
C GLY A 191 5.23 -2.54 23.09
N GLU A 192 4.28 -1.62 23.31
CA GLU A 192 2.94 -1.96 23.82
C GLU A 192 2.10 -2.72 22.77
N HIS A 193 1.80 -4.00 23.02
CA HIS A 193 1.00 -4.83 22.11
C HIS A 193 0.36 -6.06 22.79
N SER A 194 -0.54 -6.73 22.05
CA SER A 194 -1.17 -7.99 22.45
C SER A 194 -1.55 -8.83 21.23
N HIS A 195 -1.73 -10.13 21.41
CA HIS A 195 -2.17 -11.03 20.35
C HIS A 195 -3.46 -11.78 20.71
N ASP A 196 -4.13 -12.25 19.68
CA ASP A 196 -5.38 -12.98 19.74
C ASP A 196 -5.23 -14.35 19.08
N PHE A 197 -6.00 -15.33 19.55
CA PHE A 197 -6.18 -16.61 18.87
C PHE A 197 -7.60 -17.13 19.11
N PHE A 198 -8.01 -18.11 18.31
CA PHE A 198 -9.36 -18.64 18.33
C PHE A 198 -9.30 -20.16 18.44
N LEU A 199 -10.17 -20.73 19.27
CA LEU A 199 -10.35 -22.16 19.41
C LEU A 199 -11.81 -22.51 19.12
N ASN A 200 -12.08 -23.66 18.52
CA ASN A 200 -13.43 -24.19 18.46
C ASN A 200 -13.80 -24.92 19.78
N LYS A 201 -15.07 -25.28 19.93
CA LYS A 201 -15.59 -25.90 21.15
C LYS A 201 -14.99 -27.30 21.35
N GLU A 202 -14.77 -28.03 20.27
CA GLU A 202 -14.12 -29.34 20.30
C GLU A 202 -12.70 -29.26 20.84
N GLU A 203 -11.89 -28.30 20.37
CA GLU A 203 -10.51 -28.03 20.78
C GLU A 203 -10.47 -27.58 22.25
N VAL A 204 -11.41 -26.76 22.68
CA VAL A 204 -11.56 -26.39 24.10
C VAL A 204 -11.87 -27.63 24.94
N ASP A 205 -12.73 -28.52 24.46
CA ASP A 205 -13.07 -29.76 25.17
C ASP A 205 -11.93 -30.78 25.13
N GLU A 206 -11.13 -30.82 24.06
CA GLU A 206 -9.88 -31.60 23.97
C GLU A 206 -8.81 -31.09 24.94
N LEU A 207 -8.63 -29.76 25.00
CA LEU A 207 -7.76 -29.12 25.98
C LEU A 207 -8.19 -29.48 27.41
N LYS A 208 -9.49 -29.43 27.71
CA LYS A 208 -10.04 -29.86 29.00
C LYS A 208 -9.81 -31.35 29.30
N ARG A 209 -9.79 -32.20 28.27
CA ARG A 209 -9.42 -33.63 28.39
C ARG A 209 -7.91 -33.84 28.59
N GLY A 210 -7.09 -32.79 28.51
CA GLY A 210 -5.65 -32.83 28.72
C GLY A 210 -4.83 -33.01 27.44
N VAL A 211 -5.44 -32.83 26.27
CA VAL A 211 -4.73 -32.79 24.98
C VAL A 211 -3.95 -31.48 24.89
N HIS A 212 -2.75 -31.52 24.32
CA HIS A 212 -1.97 -30.34 24.02
C HIS A 212 -2.30 -29.86 22.61
N ILE A 213 -2.60 -28.57 22.46
CA ILE A 213 -2.96 -27.99 21.16
C ILE A 213 -1.93 -26.90 20.82
N MET A 214 -1.46 -26.92 19.58
CA MET A 214 -0.56 -25.90 19.05
C MET A 214 -1.39 -24.86 18.28
N VAL A 215 -1.20 -23.58 18.58
CA VAL A 215 -1.86 -22.47 17.86
C VAL A 215 -0.86 -21.39 17.47
N THR A 216 -1.17 -20.66 16.41
CA THR A 216 -0.45 -19.45 16.02
C THR A 216 -1.31 -18.23 16.36
N THR A 217 -0.70 -17.23 16.99
CA THR A 217 -1.40 -15.99 17.36
C THR A 217 -1.59 -15.05 16.18
N SER A 218 -2.40 -14.00 16.35
CA SER A 218 -2.48 -12.90 15.38
C SER A 218 -1.14 -12.19 15.23
N LEU A 219 -0.92 -11.56 14.07
CA LEU A 219 0.23 -10.69 13.82
C LEU A 219 -0.03 -9.31 14.43
N ASP A 220 0.81 -8.88 15.36
CA ASP A 220 0.83 -7.51 15.88
C ASP A 220 2.27 -7.00 16.01
N LEU A 221 2.50 -5.71 15.80
CA LEU A 221 3.82 -5.05 15.76
C LEU A 221 4.94 -5.78 14.97
N GLY A 222 4.57 -6.63 14.02
CA GLY A 222 5.51 -7.30 13.11
C GLY A 222 5.97 -8.69 13.57
N HIS A 223 5.35 -9.29 14.58
CA HIS A 223 5.59 -10.69 14.98
C HIS A 223 4.31 -11.43 15.39
N GLU A 224 4.45 -12.75 15.47
CA GLU A 224 3.44 -13.72 15.90
C GLU A 224 4.12 -14.77 16.78
N HIS A 225 3.34 -15.55 17.53
CA HIS A 225 3.84 -16.63 18.37
C HIS A 225 3.24 -17.98 18.01
N GLU A 226 4.03 -19.02 18.16
CA GLU A 226 3.59 -20.41 18.20
C GLU A 226 3.41 -20.86 19.66
N LEU A 227 2.16 -21.10 20.09
CA LEU A 227 1.81 -21.43 21.47
C LEU A 227 1.44 -22.90 21.63
N GLU A 228 2.01 -23.57 22.64
CA GLU A 228 1.57 -24.89 23.13
C GLU A 228 0.62 -24.68 24.30
N LEU A 229 -0.67 -25.03 24.12
CA LEU A 229 -1.73 -24.79 25.09
C LEU A 229 -2.06 -26.04 25.91
N VAL A 230 -2.37 -25.82 27.19
CA VAL A 230 -2.89 -26.84 28.12
C VAL A 230 -4.00 -26.25 28.98
N TYR A 231 -4.99 -27.05 29.36
CA TYR A 231 -6.02 -26.61 30.30
C TYR A 231 -5.62 -26.92 31.73
N ARG A 232 -5.44 -25.89 32.57
CA ARG A 232 -5.15 -26.05 34.00
C ARG A 232 -5.83 -24.98 34.84
N HIS A 233 -6.28 -25.36 36.05
CA HIS A 233 -6.97 -24.46 36.97
C HIS A 233 -8.17 -23.74 36.33
N ASN A 234 -8.95 -24.46 35.53
CA ASN A 234 -10.13 -23.94 34.84
C ASN A 234 -9.82 -22.77 33.87
N ARG A 235 -8.60 -22.70 33.34
CA ARG A 235 -8.14 -21.68 32.40
C ARG A 235 -7.19 -22.28 31.36
N VAL A 236 -7.11 -21.65 30.19
CA VAL A 236 -6.13 -21.98 29.16
C VAL A 236 -4.77 -21.40 29.57
N LYS A 237 -3.79 -22.29 29.75
CA LYS A 237 -2.41 -21.96 30.09
C LYS A 237 -1.51 -22.23 28.89
N ILE A 238 -0.59 -21.31 28.65
CA ILE A 238 0.49 -21.44 27.67
C ILE A 238 1.62 -22.22 28.36
N LEU A 239 1.91 -23.41 27.86
CA LEU A 239 3.00 -24.26 28.32
C LEU A 239 4.32 -23.85 27.69
N ARG A 240 4.30 -23.59 26.38
CA ARG A 240 5.43 -23.08 25.61
C ARG A 240 5.00 -22.01 24.63
N CYS A 241 5.92 -21.10 24.34
CA CYS A 241 5.79 -20.01 23.38
C CYS A 241 7.07 -19.98 22.55
N ASP A 242 6.98 -20.18 21.24
CA ASP A 242 8.12 -20.28 20.33
C ASP A 242 9.19 -21.30 20.79
N LYS A 243 8.72 -22.43 21.32
CA LYS A 243 9.54 -23.51 21.93
C LYS A 243 10.24 -23.14 23.24
N LEU A 244 10.05 -21.92 23.73
CA LEU A 244 10.52 -21.44 25.04
C LEU A 244 9.44 -21.64 26.11
N SER A 245 9.81 -21.61 27.39
CA SER A 245 8.86 -21.75 28.51
C SER A 245 8.01 -20.49 28.78
N ALA A 246 8.38 -19.36 28.17
CA ALA A 246 7.72 -18.08 28.27
C ALA A 246 7.96 -17.32 26.96
N CYS A 247 7.03 -16.46 26.57
CA CYS A 247 7.20 -15.65 25.37
C CYS A 247 8.34 -14.64 25.55
N TRP A 248 9.11 -14.43 24.47
CA TRP A 248 10.31 -13.59 24.49
C TRP A 248 10.01 -12.10 24.63
N ASP A 249 8.77 -11.70 24.36
CA ASP A 249 8.24 -10.33 24.39
C ASP A 249 7.43 -10.01 25.65
N GLY A 250 7.47 -10.90 26.65
CA GLY A 250 6.92 -10.64 27.98
C GLY A 250 5.44 -10.94 28.16
N HIS A 251 4.78 -11.62 27.21
CA HIS A 251 3.42 -12.12 27.44
C HIS A 251 3.34 -13.09 28.63
N GLY A 252 2.25 -12.96 29.40
CA GLY A 252 1.94 -13.86 30.49
C GLY A 252 1.50 -15.24 29.99
N ASN A 253 1.69 -16.27 30.82
CA ASN A 253 1.43 -17.66 30.44
C ASN A 253 -0.06 -18.06 30.47
N PHE A 254 -0.98 -17.11 30.45
CA PHE A 254 -2.42 -17.37 30.51
C PHE A 254 -3.15 -16.53 29.47
N ALA A 255 -4.03 -17.18 28.73
CA ALA A 255 -4.92 -16.51 27.79
C ALA A 255 -6.24 -16.17 28.48
N LYS A 256 -6.78 -14.99 28.17
CA LYS A 256 -8.08 -14.54 28.67
C LYS A 256 -9.13 -14.77 27.60
N GLU A 257 -10.19 -15.48 27.94
CA GLU A 257 -11.37 -15.58 27.09
C GLU A 257 -12.05 -14.22 26.98
N VAL A 258 -12.29 -13.78 25.75
CA VAL A 258 -12.99 -12.53 25.43
C VAL A 258 -14.43 -12.90 25.06
N GLN A 259 -15.37 -12.48 25.90
CA GLN A 259 -16.79 -12.58 25.59
C GLN A 259 -17.19 -11.34 24.79
N PHE A 260 -17.89 -11.55 23.67
CA PHE A 260 -18.51 -10.48 22.89
C PHE A 260 -19.72 -9.88 23.61
#